data_AF-A0A2G3DUQ3-F1
#
_entry.id   AF-A0A2G3DUQ3-F1
#
_cell.length_a   1.000
_cell.length_b   1.000
_cell.length_c   1.000
_cell.angle_alpha   90.00
_cell.angle_beta   90.00
_cell.angle_gamma   90.00
#
_symmetry.space_group_name_H-M   'P 1'
#
loop_
_entity.id
_entity.type
_entity.pdbx_description
1 polymer ?
#
loop_
_entity_poly.entity_id
_entity_poly.type
_entity_poly.pdbx_seq_one_letter_code
_entity_poly.pdbx_strand_id
1 'polypeptide(L)' 'MGFNPADLFRVKSAAAKFNANHPKLIPFFGAAKNKAMTPGSVIEISITDPNGERIETNLRVQESDVEFINLLTEMAAKNQ' A
#
# COMPACT_ATOMS: atom_id res chain seq x y z
N MET A 1 -1.12 -23.83 -8.16
CA MET A 1 0.25 -23.27 -8.10
C MET A 1 0.71 -23.37 -6.66
N GLY A 2 1.71 -24.20 -6.36
CA GLY A 2 2.20 -24.40 -5.01
C GLY A 2 3.08 -23.21 -4.59
N PHE A 3 2.73 -22.56 -3.48
CA PHE A 3 3.61 -21.58 -2.83
C PHE A 3 4.89 -22.30 -2.39
N ASN A 4 6.02 -22.00 -3.04
CA ASN A 4 7.32 -22.56 -2.66
C ASN A 4 7.86 -21.79 -1.44
N PRO A 5 8.33 -22.47 -0.38
CA PRO A 5 8.98 -21.82 0.77
C PRO A 5 10.12 -20.87 0.40
N ALA A 6 10.86 -21.15 -0.68
CA ALA A 6 11.92 -20.27 -1.17
C ALA A 6 11.38 -18.93 -1.71
N ASP A 7 10.23 -18.96 -2.39
CA ASP A 7 9.58 -17.74 -2.91
C ASP A 7 9.02 -16.90 -1.76
N LEU A 8 8.50 -17.55 -0.71
CA LEU A 8 8.07 -16.85 0.50
C LEU A 8 9.23 -16.12 1.20
N PHE A 9 10.40 -16.75 1.29
CA PHE A 9 11.58 -16.11 1.88
C PHE A 9 12.06 -14.90 1.07
N ARG A 10 12.02 -14.99 -0.27
CA ARG A 10 12.35 -13.88 -1.17
C ARG A 10 11.38 -12.71 -1.01
N VAL A 11 10.07 -12.99 -0.92
CA VAL A 11 9.04 -11.97 -0.67
C VAL A 11 9.26 -11.29 0.68
N LYS A 12 9.56 -12.06 1.74
CA LYS A 12 9.85 -11.50 3.07
C LYS A 12 11.06 -10.58 3.08
N SER A 13 12.14 -10.99 2.42
CA SER A 13 13.38 -10.18 2.31
C SER A 13 13.15 -8.90 1.49
N ALA A 14 12.42 -9.00 0.37
CA ALA A 14 12.06 -7.84 -0.44
C ALA A 14 11.16 -6.85 0.33
N ALA A 15 10.19 -7.35 1.09
CA ALA A 15 9.33 -6.53 1.95
C ALA A 15 10.12 -5.82 3.05
N ALA A 16 11.07 -6.51 3.71
CA ALA A 16 11.94 -5.91 4.71
C ALA A 16 12.80 -4.78 4.12
N LYS A 17 13.39 -5.00 2.93
CA LYS A 17 14.19 -3.98 2.24
C LYS A 17 13.34 -2.78 1.82
N PHE A 18 12.11 -3.02 1.34
CA PHE A 18 11.17 -1.96 0.99
C PHE A 18 10.79 -1.12 2.21
N ASN A 19 10.50 -1.75 3.35
CA ASN A 19 10.23 -1.06 4.61
C ASN A 19 11.42 -0.23 5.10
N ALA A 20 12.65 -0.75 4.94
CA ALA A 20 13.87 -0.02 5.28
C ALA A 20 14.08 1.22 4.39
N ASN A 21 13.78 1.11 3.09
CA ASN A 21 13.87 2.23 2.15
C ASN A 21 12.75 3.26 2.33
N HIS A 22 11.57 2.84 2.80
CA HIS A 22 10.38 3.67 2.93
C HIS A 22 9.74 3.59 4.32
N PRO A 23 10.45 4.00 5.39
CA PRO A 23 10.01 3.78 6.78
C PRO A 23 8.71 4.53 7.14
N LYS A 24 8.36 5.56 6.38
CA LYS A 24 7.14 6.36 6.60
C LYS A 24 5.90 5.80 5.88
N LEU A 25 6.09 4.95 4.88
CA LEU A 25 5.01 4.54 3.99
C LEU A 25 4.03 3.56 4.66
N ILE A 26 4.54 2.52 5.33
CA ILE A 26 3.68 1.56 6.06
C ILE A 26 2.92 2.23 7.22
N PRO A 27 3.56 3.04 8.10
CA PRO A 27 2.85 3.77 9.15
C PRO A 27 1.80 4.73 8.60
N PHE A 28 2.07 5.38 7.47
CA PHE A 28 1.11 6.26 6.80
C PHE A 28 -0.17 5.50 6.41
N PHE A 29 -0.06 4.35 5.74
CA PHE A 29 -1.23 3.55 5.38
C PHE A 29 -1.99 3.04 6.61
N GLY A 30 -1.29 2.65 7.67
CA GLY A 30 -1.93 2.25 8.94
C GLY A 30 -2.73 3.39 9.57
N ALA A 31 -2.18 4.60 9.60
CA ALA A 31 -2.87 5.79 10.12
C ALA A 31 -4.02 6.25 9.21
N ALA A 32 -3.81 6.21 7.89
CA ALA A 32 -4.80 6.58 6.88
C ALA A 32 -6.01 5.64 6.90
N LYS A 33 -5.81 4.32 7.05
CA LYS A 33 -6.91 3.36 7.20
C LYS A 33 -7.83 3.73 8.35
N ASN A 34 -7.26 4.02 9.52
CA ASN A 34 -8.03 4.27 10.73
C ASN A 34 -8.70 5.65 10.77
N LYS A 35 -8.32 6.60 9.90
CA LYS A 35 -8.78 8.00 9.97
C LYS A 35 -9.43 8.54 8.70
N ALA A 36 -9.03 8.07 7.53
CA ALA A 36 -9.23 8.79 6.27
C ALA A 36 -9.53 7.91 5.05
N MET A 37 -9.64 6.58 5.18
CA MET A 37 -10.07 5.68 4.10
C MET A 37 -11.54 5.28 4.29
N THR A 38 -12.42 6.28 4.29
CA THR A 38 -13.88 6.11 4.34
C THR A 38 -14.51 6.49 3.00
N PRO A 39 -15.76 6.08 2.71
CA PRO A 39 -16.47 6.53 1.52
C PRO A 39 -16.45 8.06 1.38
N GLY A 40 -16.23 8.54 0.16
CA GLY A 40 -16.09 9.97 -0.14
C GLY A 40 -14.68 10.55 0.06
N SER A 41 -13.76 9.79 0.65
CA SER A 41 -12.34 10.18 0.73
C SER A 41 -11.73 10.26 -0.66
N VAL A 42 -10.83 11.21 -0.87
CA VAL A 42 -10.09 11.34 -2.14
C VAL A 42 -8.66 10.89 -1.90
N ILE A 43 -8.22 9.88 -2.64
CA ILE A 43 -6.84 9.41 -2.68
C ILE A 43 -6.19 10.03 -3.91
N GLU A 44 -5.13 10.80 -3.71
CA GLU A 44 -4.26 11.27 -4.78
C GLU A 44 -2.98 10.43 -4.79
N ILE A 45 -2.63 9.89 -5.95
CA ILE A 45 -1.37 9.18 -6.16
C ILE A 45 -0.58 9.96 -7.19
N SER A 46 0.62 10.39 -6.81
CA SER A 46 1.57 11.01 -7.72
C SER A 46 2.85 10.20 -7.75
N ILE A 47 3.37 10.00 -8.97
CA ILE A 47 4.65 9.37 -9.23
C ILE A 47 5.49 10.41 -9.97
N THR A 48 6.66 10.72 -9.42
CA THR A 48 7.67 11.51 -10.12
C THR A 48 8.78 10.58 -10.54
N ASP A 49 9.06 10.53 -11.83
CA ASP A 49 10.14 9.72 -12.37
C ASP A 49 11.52 10.36 -12.09
N PRO A 50 12.63 9.66 -12.33
CA PRO A 50 13.97 10.21 -12.13
C PRO A 50 14.32 11.39 -13.05
N ASN A 51 13.59 11.60 -14.15
CA ASN A 51 13.77 12.71 -15.08
C ASN A 51 12.97 13.96 -14.65
N GLY A 52 12.12 13.84 -13.61
CA GLY A 52 11.27 14.90 -13.09
C GLY A 52 9.87 14.94 -13.72
N GLU A 53 9.50 13.99 -14.56
CA GLU A 53 8.15 13.88 -15.10
C GLU A 53 7.20 13.36 -14.00
N ARG A 54 6.11 14.09 -13.78
CA ARG A 54 5.10 13.75 -12.77
C ARG A 54 3.84 13.23 -13.44
N ILE A 55 3.42 12.03 -13.06
CA ILE A 55 2.13 11.45 -13.41
C ILE A 55 1.29 11.41 -12.14
N GLU A 56 0.07 11.92 -12.19
CA GLU A 56 -0.84 11.94 -11.05
C GLU A 56 -2.25 11.47 -11.42
N THR A 57 -2.91 10.86 -10.45
CA THR A 57 -4.31 10.44 -10.56
C THR A 57 -5.01 10.63 -9.23
N ASN A 58 -6.32 10.81 -9.28
CA ASN A 58 -7.18 10.86 -8.11
C ASN A 58 -8.26 9.79 -8.19
N LEU A 59 -8.60 9.23 -7.02
CA LEU A 59 -9.67 8.26 -6.83
C LEU A 59 -10.53 8.75 -5.68
N ARG A 60 -11.85 8.84 -5.91
CA ARG A 60 -12.81 8.97 -4.82
C ARG A 60 -13.21 7.56 -4.36
N VAL A 61 -12.98 7.28 -3.09
CA VAL A 61 -13.33 5.99 -2.47
C VAL A 61 -14.85 5.83 -2.48
N GLN A 62 -15.34 4.78 -3.11
CA GLN A 62 -16.75 4.39 -3.07
C GLN A 62 -17.01 3.41 -1.93
N GLU A 63 -18.28 3.24 -1.56
CA GLU A 63 -18.67 2.28 -0.52
C GLU A 63 -18.27 0.84 -0.88
N SER A 64 -18.36 0.47 -2.16
CA SER A 64 -17.92 -0.83 -2.68
C SER A 64 -16.42 -1.09 -2.51
N ASP A 65 -15.62 -0.03 -2.39
CA ASP A 65 -14.16 -0.13 -2.39
C ASP A 65 -13.59 -0.29 -0.97
N VAL A 66 -14.38 0.03 0.05
CA VAL A 66 -13.94 0.02 1.46
C VAL A 66 -13.50 -1.36 1.91
N GLU A 67 -14.24 -2.42 1.55
CA GLU A 67 -13.89 -3.79 1.90
C GLU A 67 -12.56 -4.21 1.25
N PHE A 68 -12.37 -3.86 -0.03
CA PHE A 68 -11.14 -4.14 -0.75
C PHE A 68 -9.94 -3.40 -0.17
N ILE A 69 -10.12 -2.12 0.17
CA ILE A 69 -9.12 -1.27 0.80
C ILE A 69 -8.71 -1.83 2.19
N ASN A 70 -9.68 -2.28 2.97
CA ASN A 70 -9.45 -2.88 4.28
C ASN A 70 -8.63 -4.17 4.17
N LEU A 71 -8.99 -5.04 3.21
CA LEU A 71 -8.30 -6.29 2.93
C LEU A 71 -6.84 -6.05 2.51
N LEU A 72 -6.60 -5.14 1.56
CA LEU A 72 -5.25 -4.79 1.09
C LEU A 72 -4.37 -4.28 2.24
N THR A 73 -4.93 -3.44 3.11
CA THR A 73 -4.19 -2.88 4.24
C THR A 73 -3.91 -3.92 5.33
N GLU A 74 -4.82 -4.86 5.59
CA GLU A 74 -4.58 -5.96 6.52
C GLU A 74 -3.50 -6.91 6.03
N MET A 75 -3.47 -7.20 4.74
CA MET A 75 -2.40 -7.99 4.14
C MET A 75 -1.04 -7.28 4.20
N ALA A 76 -1.02 -5.95 4.05
CA ALA A 76 0.18 -5.15 4.22
C ALA A 76 0.66 -5.09 5.68
N ALA A 77 -0.25 -5.04 6.64
CA ALA A 77 0.06 -4.97 8.07
C ALA A 77 0.51 -6.32 8.68
N LYS A 78 -0.04 -7.45 8.21
CA LYS A 78 0.26 -8.81 8.71
C LYS A 78 1.64 -9.36 8.33
N ASN A 79 2.46 -8.61 7.60
CA ASN A 79 3.84 -9.02 7.26
C ASN A 79 4.91 -8.48 8.25
N GLN A 80 4.49 -8.05 9.44
CA GLN A 80 5.37 -7.77 10.57
C GLN A 80 5.56 -9.01 11.44
#